data_AF-A0A162KR72-F1
#
_entry.id   AF-A0A162KR72-F1
#
_cell.length_a   1.000
_cell.length_b   1.000
_cell.length_c   1.000
_cell.angle_alpha   90.00
_cell.angle_beta   90.00
_cell.angle_gamma   90.00
#
_symmetry.space_group_name_H-M   'P 1'
#
loop_
_entity.id
_entity.type
_entity.pdbx_description
1 polymer ?
#
loop_
_entity_poly.entity_id
_entity_poly.type
_entity_poly.pdbx_seq_one_letter_code
_entity_poly.pdbx_strand_id
1 'polypeptide(L)'
;MRIVWANVATQGVVLAATIVQNGGVAAVFAVNLVLAQRVVRAMHPSFGWGLGFTIFSQFLIFSIPAVIAMNAVSVSVNFFSVDPVQREVTEELLMFGSSWNLMLAAMPLIWVFLATAKPGPQIENFGVGEFRSKTSLLVFGAITMSVGAGVRLAISVNGPSFTSPLSGKIVFYMTGFLLEIITVAAYAYFRLDLSFHIPNGSIGPGAYSKDPDTSEKDRKDIEETKDIEEEPWSYPASMGDNKF
;
A
#
# COMPACT_ATOMS: atom_id res chain seq x y z
N MET A 1 -38.25 -16.02 20.84
CA MET A 1 -37.55 -16.55 19.64
C MET A 1 -37.47 -15.55 18.49
N ARG A 2 -38.56 -15.00 17.91
CA ARG A 2 -38.48 -14.09 16.72
C ARG A 2 -37.70 -12.77 16.93
N ILE A 3 -37.73 -12.18 18.13
CA ILE A 3 -36.99 -10.94 18.46
C ILE A 3 -35.47 -11.16 18.54
N VAL A 4 -35.02 -12.38 18.87
CA VAL A 4 -33.59 -12.72 18.94
C VAL A 4 -33.00 -12.78 17.54
N TRP A 5 -33.71 -13.37 16.57
CA TRP A 5 -33.28 -13.37 15.16
C TRP A 5 -33.15 -11.96 14.57
N ALA A 6 -34.07 -11.05 14.94
CA ALA A 6 -33.99 -9.66 14.49
C ALA A 6 -32.75 -8.93 15.06
N ASN A 7 -32.40 -9.18 16.32
CA ASN A 7 -31.20 -8.58 16.95
C ASN A 7 -29.88 -9.24 16.49
N VAL A 8 -29.86 -10.54 16.27
CA VAL A 8 -28.66 -11.24 15.78
C VAL A 8 -28.40 -10.90 14.31
N ALA A 9 -29.45 -10.77 13.50
CA ALA A 9 -29.31 -10.31 12.11
C ALA A 9 -28.79 -8.87 12.02
N THR A 10 -29.26 -7.96 12.88
CA THR A 10 -28.76 -6.58 12.90
C THR A 10 -27.31 -6.51 13.41
N GLN A 11 -26.95 -7.30 14.42
CA GLN A 11 -25.55 -7.40 14.90
C GLN A 11 -24.61 -7.94 13.81
N GLY A 12 -25.03 -8.97 13.08
CA GLY A 12 -24.25 -9.52 11.96
C GLY A 12 -24.04 -8.51 10.83
N VAL A 13 -25.07 -7.73 10.49
CA VAL A 13 -24.96 -6.65 9.49
C VAL A 13 -23.99 -5.56 9.94
N VAL A 14 -24.04 -5.16 11.21
CA VAL A 14 -23.10 -4.15 11.76
C VAL A 14 -21.67 -4.67 11.77
N LEU A 15 -21.45 -5.93 12.15
CA LEU A 15 -20.15 -6.58 12.11
C LEU A 15 -19.60 -6.63 10.68
N ALA A 16 -20.40 -7.10 9.73
CA ALA A 16 -20.02 -7.18 8.33
C ALA A 16 -19.68 -5.80 7.74
N ALA A 17 -20.52 -4.79 8.02
CA ALA A 17 -20.26 -3.41 7.60
C ALA A 17 -18.94 -2.87 8.17
N THR A 18 -18.65 -3.17 9.44
CA THR A 18 -17.41 -2.74 10.11
C THR A 18 -16.17 -3.40 9.49
N ILE A 19 -16.24 -4.71 9.19
CA ILE A 19 -15.14 -5.43 8.55
C ILE A 19 -14.89 -4.89 7.14
N VAL A 20 -15.94 -4.71 6.35
CA VAL A 20 -15.84 -4.15 4.99
C VAL A 20 -15.27 -2.74 5.01
N GLN A 21 -15.75 -1.90 5.92
CA GLN A 21 -15.27 -0.52 6.08
C GLN A 21 -13.78 -0.46 6.47
N ASN A 22 -13.31 -1.35 7.34
CA ASN A 22 -11.89 -1.41 7.68
C ASN A 22 -11.03 -1.97 6.53
N GLY A 23 -11.59 -2.91 5.75
CA GLY A 23 -10.93 -3.46 4.57
C GLY A 23 -10.72 -2.45 3.44
N GLY A 24 -11.75 -1.65 3.12
CA GLY A 24 -11.67 -0.64 2.05
C GLY A 24 -10.55 0.38 2.28
N VAL A 25 -10.52 0.95 3.48
CA VAL A 25 -9.50 1.90 3.91
C VAL A 25 -8.09 1.31 3.79
N ALA A 26 -7.92 0.04 4.19
CA ALA A 26 -6.63 -0.61 4.14
C ALA A 26 -6.13 -0.86 2.70
N ALA A 27 -7.03 -1.06 1.73
CA ALA A 27 -6.65 -1.10 0.33
C ALA A 27 -6.08 0.24 -0.15
N VAL A 28 -6.65 1.36 0.28
CA VAL A 28 -6.13 2.70 -0.03
C VAL A 28 -4.75 2.92 0.61
N PHE A 29 -4.50 2.40 1.82
CA PHE A 29 -3.17 2.45 2.44
C PHE A 29 -2.12 1.72 1.60
N ALA A 30 -2.46 0.52 1.09
CA ALA A 30 -1.56 -0.26 0.23
C ALA A 30 -1.20 0.52 -1.04
N VAL A 31 -2.21 1.11 -1.69
CA VAL A 31 -2.00 1.97 -2.86
C VAL A 31 -1.09 3.13 -2.51
N ASN A 32 -1.36 3.88 -1.44
CA ASN A 32 -0.55 5.03 -1.04
C ASN A 32 0.91 4.66 -0.74
N LEU A 33 1.16 3.51 -0.09
CA LEU A 33 2.52 3.04 0.19
C LEU A 33 3.28 2.68 -1.09
N VAL A 34 2.64 1.97 -2.03
CA VAL A 34 3.26 1.63 -3.32
C VAL A 34 3.58 2.90 -4.11
N LEU A 35 2.67 3.87 -4.14
CA LEU A 35 2.88 5.14 -4.82
C LEU A 35 3.99 5.96 -4.17
N ALA A 36 4.03 6.01 -2.84
CA ALA A 36 5.09 6.69 -2.11
C ALA A 36 6.46 6.04 -2.36
N GLN A 37 6.53 4.71 -2.39
CA GLN A 37 7.75 3.98 -2.75
C GLN A 37 8.23 4.38 -4.16
N ARG A 38 7.32 4.50 -5.13
CA ARG A 38 7.64 4.94 -6.50
C ARG A 38 8.14 6.38 -6.54
N VAL A 39 7.48 7.29 -5.83
CA VAL A 39 7.91 8.70 -5.73
C VAL A 39 9.31 8.81 -5.11
N VAL A 40 9.59 8.07 -4.04
CA VAL A 40 10.92 8.06 -3.41
C VAL A 40 11.98 7.50 -4.35
N ARG A 41 11.69 6.43 -5.10
CA ARG A 41 12.60 5.86 -6.10
C ARG A 41 12.90 6.83 -7.24
N ALA A 42 11.93 7.63 -7.66
CA ALA A 42 12.11 8.65 -8.69
C ALA A 42 12.87 9.90 -8.20
N MET A 43 12.72 10.28 -6.94
CA MET A 43 13.43 11.43 -6.36
C MET A 43 14.85 11.10 -5.92
N HIS A 44 15.06 9.93 -5.33
CA HIS A 44 16.33 9.49 -4.77
C HIS A 44 16.62 8.04 -5.18
N PRO A 45 17.04 7.79 -6.43
CA PRO A 45 17.20 6.44 -6.95
C PRO A 45 18.24 5.61 -6.16
N SER A 46 19.34 6.21 -5.70
CA SER A 46 20.33 5.49 -4.89
C SER A 46 19.79 4.99 -3.54
N PHE A 47 18.84 5.71 -2.94
CA PHE A 47 18.22 5.33 -1.67
C PHE A 47 17.00 4.44 -1.87
N GLY A 48 16.12 4.80 -2.82
CA GLY A 48 14.86 4.08 -3.07
C GLY A 48 15.04 2.69 -3.67
N TRP A 49 16.15 2.43 -4.36
CA TRP A 49 16.53 1.10 -4.84
C TRP A 49 17.40 0.32 -3.83
N GLY A 50 17.73 0.92 -2.69
CA GLY A 50 18.44 0.24 -1.62
C GLY A 50 17.66 -0.96 -1.11
N LEU A 51 18.39 -2.05 -0.80
CA LEU A 51 17.81 -3.29 -0.29
C LEU A 51 17.00 -3.05 0.99
N GLY A 52 17.53 -2.25 1.91
CA GLY A 52 16.84 -1.92 3.17
C GLY A 52 15.50 -1.23 2.98
N PHE A 53 15.43 -0.20 2.13
CA PHE A 53 14.18 0.50 1.84
C PHE A 53 13.16 -0.38 1.11
N THR A 54 13.62 -1.21 0.18
CA THR A 54 12.76 -2.14 -0.55
C THR A 54 12.18 -3.22 0.38
N ILE A 55 12.99 -3.81 1.25
CA ILE A 55 12.52 -4.79 2.25
C ILE A 55 11.55 -4.11 3.22
N PHE A 56 11.88 -2.91 3.73
CA PHE A 56 11.05 -2.20 4.68
C PHE A 56 9.67 -1.81 4.11
N SER A 57 9.64 -1.25 2.89
CA SER A 57 8.39 -0.92 2.20
C SER A 57 7.54 -2.17 1.91
N GLN A 58 8.18 -3.26 1.48
CA GLN A 58 7.51 -4.53 1.22
C GLN A 58 6.95 -5.15 2.50
N PHE A 59 7.69 -5.06 3.62
CA PHE A 59 7.23 -5.48 4.94
C PHE A 59 5.97 -4.71 5.35
N LEU A 60 5.95 -3.38 5.17
CA LEU A 60 4.77 -2.57 5.48
C LEU A 60 3.57 -2.99 4.62
N ILE A 61 3.75 -3.21 3.32
CA ILE A 61 2.68 -3.65 2.41
C ILE A 61 2.15 -5.03 2.82
N PHE A 62 3.02 -5.99 3.13
CA PHE A 62 2.60 -7.32 3.60
C PHE A 62 1.99 -7.31 5.01
N SER A 63 2.29 -6.31 5.84
CA SER A 63 1.67 -6.17 7.16
C SER A 63 0.18 -5.81 7.08
N ILE A 64 -0.27 -5.17 5.99
CA ILE A 64 -1.66 -4.74 5.79
C ILE A 64 -2.66 -5.90 5.92
N PRO A 65 -2.59 -6.97 5.11
CA PRO A 65 -3.53 -8.09 5.22
C PRO A 65 -3.49 -8.77 6.59
N ALA A 66 -2.31 -8.85 7.23
CA ALA A 66 -2.17 -9.43 8.56
C ALA A 66 -2.94 -8.61 9.62
N VAL A 67 -2.82 -7.28 9.58
CA VAL A 67 -3.51 -6.36 10.50
C VAL A 67 -5.01 -6.34 10.25
N ILE A 68 -5.46 -6.41 8.99
CA ILE A 68 -6.88 -6.53 8.65
C ILE A 68 -7.46 -7.83 9.24
N ALA A 69 -6.78 -8.97 9.03
CA ALA A 69 -7.24 -10.25 9.53
C ALA A 69 -7.30 -10.28 11.06
N MET A 70 -6.25 -9.77 11.73
CA MET A 70 -6.22 -9.62 13.19
C MET A 70 -7.39 -8.77 13.69
N ASN A 71 -7.59 -7.57 13.13
CA ASN A 71 -8.70 -6.69 13.54
C ASN A 71 -10.07 -7.34 13.28
N ALA A 72 -10.25 -8.04 12.16
CA ALA A 72 -11.52 -8.72 11.85
C ALA A 72 -11.83 -9.80 12.89
N VAL A 73 -10.83 -10.60 13.29
CA VAL A 73 -10.98 -11.61 14.35
C VAL A 73 -11.25 -10.94 15.69
N SER A 74 -10.47 -9.94 16.08
CA SER A 74 -10.63 -9.27 17.37
C SER A 74 -11.98 -8.55 17.50
N VAL A 75 -12.47 -7.90 16.44
CA VAL A 75 -13.82 -7.29 16.43
C VAL A 75 -14.88 -8.37 16.57
N SER A 76 -14.75 -9.50 15.86
CA SER A 76 -15.70 -10.60 15.93
C SER A 76 -15.77 -11.20 17.33
N VAL A 77 -14.61 -11.46 17.94
CA VAL A 77 -14.53 -11.98 19.32
C VAL A 77 -15.09 -10.96 20.31
N ASN A 78 -14.77 -9.66 20.18
CA ASN A 78 -15.30 -8.64 21.07
C ASN A 78 -16.84 -8.53 21.01
N PHE A 79 -17.41 -8.65 19.80
CA PHE A 79 -18.85 -8.60 19.58
C PHE A 79 -19.61 -9.80 20.18
N PHE A 80 -19.04 -11.01 20.12
CA PHE A 80 -19.70 -12.23 20.58
C PHE A 80 -19.26 -12.71 21.97
N SER A 81 -18.16 -12.18 22.51
CA SER A 81 -17.66 -12.62 23.81
C SER A 81 -18.48 -12.04 24.96
N VAL A 82 -18.81 -12.92 25.89
CA VAL A 82 -19.45 -12.61 27.18
C VAL A 82 -18.39 -12.56 28.30
N ASP A 83 -17.22 -13.15 28.08
CA ASP A 83 -16.14 -13.23 29.06
C ASP A 83 -15.39 -11.88 29.12
N PRO A 84 -15.31 -11.23 30.30
CA PRO A 84 -14.61 -9.96 30.46
C PRO A 84 -13.12 -10.05 30.09
N VAL A 85 -12.45 -11.19 30.33
CA VAL A 85 -11.01 -11.34 30.04
C VAL A 85 -10.76 -11.33 28.53
N GLN A 86 -11.61 -12.01 27.76
CA GLN A 86 -11.49 -12.02 26.31
C GLN A 86 -11.76 -10.64 25.71
N ARG A 87 -12.69 -9.87 26.29
CA ARG A 87 -12.98 -8.50 25.85
C ARG A 87 -11.79 -7.58 26.04
N GLU A 88 -11.20 -7.57 27.23
CA GLU A 88 -10.02 -6.74 27.54
C GLU A 88 -8.88 -6.99 26.55
N VAL A 89 -8.53 -8.27 26.32
CA VAL A 89 -7.48 -8.63 25.34
C VAL A 89 -7.84 -8.18 23.92
N THR A 90 -9.10 -8.33 23.50
CA THR A 90 -9.51 -7.87 22.16
C THR A 90 -9.51 -6.35 22.02
N GLU A 91 -9.83 -5.61 23.07
CA GLU A 91 -9.77 -4.14 23.07
C GLU A 91 -8.33 -3.64 22.91
N GLU A 92 -7.37 -4.25 23.61
CA GLU A 92 -5.95 -3.98 23.44
C GLU A 92 -5.49 -4.27 22.00
N LEU A 93 -5.91 -5.41 21.43
CA LEU A 93 -5.60 -5.77 20.04
C LEU A 93 -6.20 -4.78 19.03
N LEU A 94 -7.43 -4.29 19.26
CA LEU A 94 -8.07 -3.28 18.42
C LEU A 94 -7.33 -1.94 18.50
N MET A 95 -6.88 -1.55 19.70
CA MET A 95 -6.11 -0.33 19.91
C MET A 95 -4.75 -0.43 19.22
N PHE A 96 -4.06 -1.57 19.34
CA PHE A 96 -2.83 -1.84 18.61
C PHE A 96 -3.04 -1.80 17.09
N GLY A 97 -4.06 -2.48 16.58
CA GLY A 97 -4.39 -2.48 15.14
C GLY A 97 -4.75 -1.10 14.61
N SER A 98 -5.46 -0.28 15.39
CA SER A 98 -5.78 1.11 15.05
C SER A 98 -4.53 1.99 15.00
N SER A 99 -3.59 1.79 15.94
CA SER A 99 -2.32 2.50 15.99
C SER A 99 -1.44 2.16 14.79
N TRP A 100 -1.40 0.88 14.42
CA TRP A 100 -0.68 0.40 13.25
C TRP A 100 -1.27 0.95 11.95
N ASN A 101 -2.60 1.00 11.83
CA ASN A 101 -3.28 1.62 10.69
C ASN A 101 -2.95 3.11 10.55
N LEU A 102 -2.90 3.85 11.65
CA LEU A 102 -2.47 5.26 11.62
C LEU A 102 -1.02 5.40 11.15
N MET A 103 -0.13 4.53 11.63
CA MET A 103 1.25 4.50 11.15
C MET A 103 1.31 4.24 9.64
N LEU A 104 0.60 3.23 9.13
CA LEU A 104 0.54 2.92 7.69
C LEU A 104 -0.01 4.08 6.85
N ALA A 105 -1.03 4.78 7.36
CA ALA A 105 -1.61 5.95 6.68
C ALA A 105 -0.66 7.16 6.64
N ALA A 106 0.12 7.37 7.69
CA ALA A 106 1.05 8.49 7.83
C ALA A 106 2.42 8.25 7.18
N MET A 107 2.84 6.98 7.03
CA MET A 107 4.14 6.61 6.45
C MET A 107 4.43 7.23 5.07
N PRO A 108 3.48 7.23 4.10
CA PRO A 108 3.66 7.93 2.83
C PRO A 108 4.04 9.40 2.98
N LEU A 109 3.46 10.11 3.97
CA LEU A 109 3.77 11.52 4.23
C LEU A 109 5.19 11.69 4.75
N ILE A 110 5.61 10.83 5.67
CA ILE A 110 6.96 10.85 6.22
C ILE A 110 7.99 10.60 5.11
N TRP A 111 7.75 9.61 4.24
CA TRP A 111 8.65 9.30 3.12
C TRP A 111 8.76 10.45 2.12
N VAL A 112 7.62 11.02 1.69
CA VAL A 112 7.62 12.15 0.76
C VAL A 112 8.26 13.38 1.39
N PHE A 113 7.99 13.65 2.67
CA PHE A 113 8.61 14.76 3.40
C PHE A 113 10.13 14.62 3.44
N LEU A 114 10.64 13.45 3.85
CA LEU A 114 12.08 13.16 3.88
C LEU A 114 12.71 13.24 2.49
N ALA A 115 12.02 12.76 1.45
CA ALA A 115 12.49 12.85 0.08
C ALA A 115 12.58 14.30 -0.42
N THR A 116 11.64 15.17 -0.04
CA THR A 116 11.69 16.60 -0.41
C THR A 116 12.68 17.42 0.41
N ALA A 117 12.95 17.02 1.66
CA ALA A 117 13.85 17.75 2.56
C ALA A 117 15.33 17.64 2.13
N LYS A 118 15.72 16.52 1.51
CA LYS A 118 17.07 16.32 0.99
C LYS A 118 17.14 16.72 -0.49
N PRO A 119 18.06 17.62 -0.89
CA PRO A 119 18.32 17.89 -2.30
C PRO A 119 18.71 16.58 -3.00
N GLY A 120 17.89 16.17 -3.96
CA GLY A 120 18.10 14.95 -4.73
C GLY A 120 18.79 15.22 -6.07
N PRO A 121 19.21 14.16 -6.77
CA PRO A 121 19.58 14.24 -8.17
C PRO A 121 18.37 14.68 -9.04
N GLN A 122 18.58 14.79 -10.35
CA GLN A 122 17.48 15.09 -11.28
C GLN A 122 16.35 14.07 -11.13
N ILE A 123 15.12 14.57 -10.98
CA ILE A 123 13.93 13.76 -10.75
C ILE A 123 13.62 12.95 -12.00
N GLU A 124 13.50 11.64 -11.86
CA GLU A 124 13.11 10.76 -12.95
C GLU A 124 11.57 10.73 -13.06
N ASN A 125 11.00 11.53 -13.97
CA ASN A 125 9.55 11.53 -14.18
C ASN A 125 9.13 10.29 -14.99
N PHE A 126 8.12 9.56 -14.52
CA PHE A 126 7.60 8.34 -15.16
C PHE A 126 6.09 8.45 -15.37
N GLY A 127 5.54 7.82 -16.41
CA GLY A 127 4.12 7.90 -16.74
C GLY A 127 3.68 9.29 -17.22
N VAL A 128 2.37 9.52 -17.32
CA VAL A 128 1.82 10.75 -17.92
C VAL A 128 1.71 11.88 -16.89
N GLY A 129 2.07 13.12 -17.27
CA GLY A 129 1.85 14.32 -16.48
C GLY A 129 3.03 14.77 -15.60
N GLU A 130 2.88 15.92 -14.95
CA GLU A 130 3.90 16.52 -14.11
C GLU A 130 4.11 15.77 -12.79
N PHE A 131 5.37 15.57 -12.41
CA PHE A 131 5.75 14.90 -11.16
C PHE A 131 5.15 15.58 -9.92
N ARG A 132 5.06 16.92 -9.92
CA ARG A 132 4.49 17.69 -8.80
C ARG A 132 3.01 17.37 -8.56
N SER A 133 2.24 17.19 -9.63
CA SER A 133 0.82 16.83 -9.54
C SER A 133 0.62 15.41 -9.01
N LYS A 134 1.52 14.49 -9.36
CA LYS A 134 1.49 13.10 -8.86
C LYS A 134 1.77 13.07 -7.36
N THR A 135 2.80 13.79 -6.94
CA THR A 135 3.18 13.89 -5.53
C THR A 135 2.13 14.62 -4.71
N SER A 136 1.52 15.70 -5.22
CA SER A 136 0.45 16.40 -4.50
C SER A 136 -0.80 15.53 -4.33
N LEU A 137 -1.17 14.74 -5.33
CA LEU A 137 -2.28 13.79 -5.27
C LEU A 137 -2.03 12.71 -4.20
N LEU A 138 -0.81 12.16 -4.15
CA LEU A 138 -0.39 11.21 -3.12
C LEU A 138 -0.45 11.83 -1.71
N VAL A 139 0.08 13.04 -1.54
CA VAL A 139 0.07 13.75 -0.25
C VAL A 139 -1.36 14.03 0.19
N PHE A 140 -2.23 14.48 -0.71
CA PHE A 140 -3.65 14.66 -0.44
C PHE A 140 -4.31 13.37 0.04
N GLY A 141 -4.10 12.25 -0.66
CA GLY A 141 -4.63 10.95 -0.28
C GLY A 141 -4.08 10.44 1.05
N ALA A 142 -2.81 10.68 1.35
CA ALA A 142 -2.21 10.25 2.61
C ALA A 142 -2.67 11.11 3.81
N ILE A 143 -2.88 12.42 3.63
CA ILE A 143 -3.45 13.30 4.67
C ILE A 143 -4.88 12.88 5.03
N THR A 144 -5.74 12.74 4.01
CA THR A 144 -7.14 12.35 4.20
C THR A 144 -7.26 10.99 4.90
N MET A 145 -6.44 10.02 4.48
CA MET A 145 -6.35 8.71 5.13
C MET A 145 -5.84 8.79 6.58
N SER A 146 -4.82 9.60 6.84
CA SER A 146 -4.26 9.79 8.19
C SER A 146 -5.27 10.42 9.15
N VAL A 147 -6.06 11.38 8.69
CA VAL A 147 -7.15 11.96 9.48
C VAL A 147 -8.20 10.89 9.83
N GLY A 148 -8.62 10.09 8.84
CA GLY A 148 -9.57 9.00 9.05
C GLY A 148 -9.07 7.92 10.02
N ALA A 149 -7.78 7.56 9.94
CA ALA A 149 -7.15 6.62 10.85
C ALA A 149 -6.96 7.20 12.25
N GLY A 150 -6.61 8.49 12.35
CA GLY A 150 -6.41 9.19 13.63
C GLY A 150 -7.69 9.29 14.44
N VAL A 151 -8.82 9.58 13.79
CA VAL A 151 -10.13 9.59 14.45
C VAL A 151 -10.52 8.20 14.94
N ARG A 152 -10.24 7.14 14.18
CA ARG A 152 -10.50 5.75 14.62
C ARG A 152 -9.65 5.37 15.83
N LEU A 153 -8.37 5.71 15.81
CA LEU A 153 -7.51 5.50 16.97
C LEU A 153 -8.04 6.27 18.19
N ALA A 154 -8.43 7.53 18.02
CA ALA A 154 -9.00 8.32 19.11
C ALA A 154 -10.27 7.66 19.69
N ILE A 155 -11.14 7.10 18.86
CA ILE A 155 -12.33 6.37 19.31
C ILE A 155 -11.93 5.09 20.06
N SER A 156 -10.95 4.33 19.54
CA SER A 156 -10.48 3.10 20.19
C SER A 156 -9.85 3.36 21.56
N VAL A 157 -9.13 4.48 21.74
CA VAL A 157 -8.48 4.83 23.02
C VAL A 157 -9.48 5.38 24.05
N ASN A 158 -10.41 6.23 23.62
CA ASN A 158 -11.37 6.86 24.55
C ASN A 158 -12.55 5.95 24.89
N GLY A 159 -12.68 4.81 24.20
CA GLY A 159 -13.84 3.93 24.28
C GLY A 159 -15.11 4.59 23.69
N PRO A 160 -16.15 3.79 23.39
CA PRO A 160 -17.42 4.31 22.90
C PRO A 160 -18.18 5.02 24.03
N SER A 161 -17.86 6.29 24.26
CA SER A 161 -18.66 7.14 25.15
C SER A 161 -19.76 7.84 24.36
N PHE A 162 -21.02 7.58 24.69
CA PHE A 162 -22.21 8.16 24.04
C PHE A 162 -22.25 9.70 24.10
N THR A 163 -21.46 10.32 24.97
CA THR A 163 -21.39 11.79 25.13
C THR A 163 -20.26 12.43 24.33
N SER A 164 -19.35 11.64 23.76
CA SER A 164 -18.24 12.19 22.98
C SER A 164 -18.71 12.64 21.59
N PRO A 165 -18.35 13.85 21.12
CA PRO A 165 -18.66 14.28 19.75
C PRO A 165 -18.08 13.34 18.68
N LEU A 166 -17.02 12.60 19.02
CA LEU A 166 -16.33 11.64 18.14
C LEU A 166 -17.16 10.40 17.84
N SER A 167 -18.05 9.99 18.75
CA SER A 167 -18.96 8.86 18.56
C SER A 167 -20.23 9.23 17.77
N GLY A 168 -20.33 10.47 17.30
CA GLY A 168 -21.47 10.95 16.52
C GLY A 168 -21.57 10.34 15.13
N LYS A 169 -22.82 10.18 14.65
CA LYS A 169 -23.12 9.65 13.31
C LYS A 169 -22.45 10.44 12.18
N ILE A 170 -22.34 11.76 12.34
CA ILE A 170 -21.69 12.65 11.36
C ILE A 170 -20.21 12.31 11.23
N VAL A 171 -19.49 12.24 12.35
CA VAL A 171 -18.06 11.91 12.37
C VAL A 171 -17.83 10.55 11.71
N PHE A 172 -18.64 9.55 12.09
CA PHE A 172 -18.57 8.20 11.51
C PHE A 172 -18.66 8.20 9.97
N TYR A 173 -19.60 8.92 9.37
CA TYR A 173 -19.70 8.95 7.90
C TYR A 173 -18.61 9.80 7.25
N MET A 174 -18.25 10.94 7.85
CA MET A 174 -17.24 11.84 7.28
C MET A 174 -15.86 11.17 7.27
N THR A 175 -15.42 10.64 8.40
CA THR A 175 -14.06 10.07 8.55
C THR A 175 -13.98 8.59 8.20
N GLY A 176 -15.13 7.91 8.24
CA GLY A 176 -15.26 6.49 7.95
C GLY A 176 -15.42 6.17 6.48
N PHE A 177 -16.15 7.00 5.72
CA PHE A 177 -16.49 6.73 4.32
C PHE A 177 -16.20 7.91 3.38
N LEU A 178 -16.58 9.15 3.75
CA LEU A 178 -16.47 10.28 2.83
C LEU A 178 -15.01 10.57 2.44
N LEU A 179 -14.09 10.61 3.42
CA LEU A 179 -12.66 10.81 3.14
C LEU A 179 -12.11 9.72 2.21
N GLU A 180 -12.55 8.47 2.38
CA GLU A 180 -12.16 7.37 1.51
C GLU A 180 -12.69 7.54 0.10
N ILE A 181 -13.99 7.81 -0.04
CA ILE A 181 -14.65 8.04 -1.32
C ILE A 181 -14.01 9.21 -2.07
N ILE A 182 -13.72 10.32 -1.38
CA ILE A 182 -13.07 11.49 -2.00
C ILE A 182 -11.68 11.12 -2.50
N THR A 183 -10.89 10.38 -1.73
CA THR A 183 -9.54 9.97 -2.14
C THR A 183 -9.57 9.02 -3.32
N VAL A 184 -10.43 8.01 -3.30
CA VAL A 184 -10.61 7.08 -4.42
C VAL A 184 -11.14 7.80 -5.65
N ALA A 185 -12.11 8.70 -5.49
CA ALA A 185 -12.64 9.50 -6.60
C ALA A 185 -11.58 10.43 -7.20
N ALA A 186 -10.73 11.03 -6.37
CA ALA A 186 -9.59 11.83 -6.85
C ALA A 186 -8.62 10.94 -7.65
N TYR A 187 -8.29 9.75 -7.15
CA TYR A 187 -7.40 8.81 -7.86
C TYR A 187 -8.00 8.35 -9.19
N ALA A 188 -9.29 8.09 -9.25
CA ALA A 188 -9.99 7.75 -10.48
C ALA A 188 -10.02 8.93 -11.47
N TYR A 189 -10.34 10.14 -10.99
CA TYR A 189 -10.43 11.35 -11.81
C TYR A 189 -9.09 11.72 -12.44
N PHE A 190 -8.02 11.73 -11.64
CA PHE A 190 -6.65 12.00 -12.13
C PHE A 190 -6.01 10.80 -12.86
N ARG A 191 -6.80 9.76 -13.14
CA ARG A 191 -6.38 8.53 -13.83
C ARG A 191 -5.04 8.03 -13.29
N LEU A 192 -5.04 7.73 -12.00
CA LEU A 192 -3.83 7.32 -11.28
C LEU A 192 -3.09 6.16 -11.97
N ASP A 193 -3.85 5.26 -12.59
CA ASP A 193 -3.36 4.15 -13.42
C ASP A 193 -2.40 4.60 -14.54
N LEU A 194 -2.75 5.67 -15.28
CA LEU A 194 -1.91 6.23 -16.35
C LEU A 194 -0.80 7.12 -15.80
N SER A 195 -1.09 7.88 -14.74
CA SER A 195 -0.14 8.82 -14.14
C SER A 195 1.07 8.12 -13.52
N PHE A 196 0.87 6.93 -12.96
CA PHE A 196 1.92 6.14 -12.32
C PHE A 196 2.33 4.89 -13.12
N HIS A 197 1.95 4.83 -14.40
CA HIS A 197 2.39 3.76 -15.28
C HIS A 197 3.92 3.76 -15.41
N ILE A 198 4.51 2.60 -15.21
CA ILE A 198 5.95 2.37 -15.37
C ILE A 198 6.09 1.37 -16.51
N PRO A 199 6.79 1.71 -17.62
CA PRO A 199 7.05 0.77 -18.70
C PRO A 199 7.78 -0.47 -18.16
N ASN A 200 7.41 -1.66 -18.65
CA ASN A 200 8.00 -2.93 -18.21
C ASN A 200 9.53 -2.91 -18.37
N GLY A 201 10.25 -3.44 -17.37
CA GLY A 201 11.72 -3.58 -17.43
C GLY A 201 12.54 -2.60 -16.58
N SER A 202 11.91 -1.82 -15.69
CA SER A 202 12.67 -0.92 -14.81
C SER A 202 13.38 -1.67 -13.68
N ILE A 203 14.64 -2.02 -13.93
CA ILE A 203 15.52 -2.71 -12.98
C ILE A 203 16.61 -1.73 -12.55
N GLY A 204 16.44 -1.14 -11.37
CA GLY A 204 17.48 -0.35 -10.70
C GLY A 204 17.45 1.16 -10.95
N PRO A 205 18.44 1.89 -10.40
CA PRO A 205 18.59 3.34 -10.53
C PRO A 205 18.65 3.81 -11.99
N GLY A 206 17.99 4.92 -12.34
CA GLY A 206 17.99 5.46 -13.70
C GLY A 206 16.95 4.85 -14.65
N ALA A 207 16.26 3.78 -14.23
CA ALA A 207 15.36 3.05 -15.12
C ALA A 207 14.02 3.77 -15.39
N TYR A 208 13.68 4.83 -14.66
CA TYR A 208 12.49 5.63 -14.95
C TYR A 208 12.71 6.69 -16.03
N SER A 209 13.97 7.04 -16.32
CA SER A 209 14.34 8.03 -17.35
C SER A 209 14.68 7.43 -18.71
N LYS A 210 14.75 6.10 -18.84
CA LYS A 210 15.04 5.43 -20.12
C LYS A 210 13.81 5.49 -21.03
N ASP A 211 14.02 5.89 -22.28
CA ASP A 211 13.00 5.81 -23.34
C ASP A 211 12.59 4.34 -23.52
N PRO A 212 11.29 4.00 -23.65
CA PRO A 212 10.82 2.63 -23.91
C PRO A 212 11.54 1.92 -25.06
N ASP A 213 12.01 2.65 -26.07
CA ASP A 213 12.75 2.07 -27.20
C ASP A 213 14.15 1.57 -26.78
N THR A 214 14.77 2.24 -25.81
CA THR A 214 16.10 1.87 -25.30
C THR A 214 16.03 0.70 -24.32
N SER A 215 14.93 0.54 -23.57
CA SER A 215 14.74 -0.57 -22.65
C SER A 215 14.40 -1.89 -23.36
N GLU A 216 13.67 -1.84 -24.48
CA GLU A 216 13.43 -3.03 -25.31
C GLU A 216 14.72 -3.50 -26.00
N LYS A 217 15.59 -2.57 -26.40
CA LYS A 217 16.92 -2.88 -26.93
C LYS A 217 17.83 -3.52 -25.88
N ASP A 218 17.97 -2.92 -24.70
CA ASP A 218 18.74 -3.50 -23.59
C ASP A 218 18.21 -4.90 -23.20
N ARG A 219 16.89 -5.14 -23.26
CA ARG A 219 16.32 -6.46 -22.96
C ARG A 219 16.67 -7.49 -24.03
N LYS A 220 16.60 -7.13 -25.31
CA LYS A 220 17.03 -8.00 -26.41
C LYS A 220 18.52 -8.31 -26.30
N ASP A 221 19.33 -7.33 -25.93
CA ASP A 221 20.78 -7.51 -25.73
C ASP A 221 21.07 -8.45 -24.53
N ILE A 222 20.26 -8.39 -23.46
CA ILE A 222 20.37 -9.29 -22.29
C ILE A 222 19.84 -10.71 -22.59
N GLU A 223 18.78 -10.84 -23.37
CA GLU A 223 18.26 -12.14 -23.83
C GLU A 223 19.25 -12.79 -24.82
N GLU A 224 19.80 -12.02 -25.77
CA GLU A 224 20.78 -12.50 -26.75
C GLU A 224 22.10 -12.92 -26.08
N THR A 225 22.57 -12.19 -25.05
CA THR A 225 23.76 -12.61 -24.28
C THR A 225 23.52 -13.87 -23.45
N LYS A 226 22.30 -14.10 -22.95
CA LYS A 226 21.95 -15.38 -22.29
C LYS A 226 21.87 -16.53 -23.28
N ASP A 227 21.33 -16.30 -24.47
CA ASP A 227 21.26 -17.32 -25.53
C ASP A 227 22.67 -17.72 -26.00
N ILE A 228 23.63 -16.78 -26.02
CA ILE A 228 25.05 -17.05 -26.33
C ILE A 228 25.75 -17.84 -25.21
N GLU A 229 25.41 -17.62 -23.94
CA GLU A 229 25.95 -18.40 -22.81
C GLU A 229 25.30 -19.79 -22.67
N GLU A 230 24.07 -19.98 -23.16
CA GLU A 230 23.36 -21.25 -23.12
C GLU A 230 23.63 -22.17 -24.33
N GLU A 231 24.36 -21.73 -25.36
CA GLU A 231 24.87 -22.63 -26.42
C GLU A 231 25.94 -23.59 -25.84
N PRO A 232 25.66 -24.91 -25.76
CA PRO A 232 26.64 -25.86 -25.27
C PRO A 232 27.75 -26.01 -26.32
N TRP A 233 28.97 -25.66 -25.93
CA TRP A 233 30.23 -25.76 -26.66
C TRP A 233 30.25 -26.93 -27.67
N SER A 234 29.89 -26.66 -28.92
CA SER A 234 29.96 -27.66 -29.98
C SER A 234 31.43 -27.91 -30.32
N TYR A 235 31.95 -29.08 -29.92
CA TYR A 235 33.29 -29.51 -30.27
C TYR A 235 33.52 -29.41 -31.79
N PRO A 236 34.64 -28.84 -32.27
CA PRO A 236 34.96 -28.90 -33.68
C PRO A 236 35.10 -30.36 -34.10
N ALA A 237 34.30 -30.76 -35.11
CA ALA A 237 34.32 -32.09 -35.69
C ALA A 237 35.77 -32.45 -36.08
N SER A 238 36.28 -33.53 -35.48
CA SER A 238 37.61 -34.05 -35.73
C SER A 238 37.84 -34.24 -37.23
N MET A 239 38.90 -33.61 -37.73
CA MET A 239 39.58 -33.95 -38.98
C MET A 239 39.69 -35.48 -39.07
N GLY A 240 38.90 -36.06 -39.98
CA GLY A 240 39.14 -37.42 -40.42
C GLY A 240 40.40 -37.42 -41.26
N ASP A 241 41.38 -38.21 -40.87
CA ASP A 241 42.37 -38.70 -41.81
C ASP A 241 42.56 -40.20 -41.66
N ASN A 242 42.60 -40.81 -42.83
CA ASN A 242 42.37 -42.21 -43.10
C ASN A 242 43.61 -43.06 -42.83
N LYS A 243 43.34 -44.36 -42.74
CA LYS A 243 44.29 -45.46 -42.67
C LYS A 243 45.13 -45.59 -43.96
N PHE A 244 46.33 -46.13 -43.75
CA PHE A 244 47.30 -46.77 -44.67
C PHE A 244 48.28 -45.87 -45.43
#